data_AF-G0UAF0-F1
#
_entry.id   AF-G0UAF0-F1
#
_cell.length_a   1.000
_cell.length_b   1.000
_cell.length_c   1.000
_cell.angle_alpha   90.00
_cell.angle_beta   90.00
_cell.angle_gamma   90.00
#
_symmetry.space_group_name_H-M   'P 1'
#
loop_
_entity.id
_entity.type
_entity.pdbx_description
1 polymer ?
#
loop_
_entity_poly.entity_id
_entity_poly.type
_entity_poly.pdbx_seq_one_letter_code
_entity_poly.pdbx_strand_id
1 'polypeptide(L)'
;MLSGMWLLTDLDGTLVSTPHSAHGKYLPLTMSPCLQQVQRWLANGGSICVITTANGRVFQQLCYSLQRVLRRGKNDVTVRTGSGDHAGAACKKDAPAGSNAPAEGECGELLLSLCTGAVLYRCCSSGVEFISDYVRSTHSATKDSVKIAQLYGLKHNRAFYKPAAVDDNGQVVGEAYVQGTCFSRKVCEKLVALLEVIYLRMIKDIIEQRNNDVNAAIAGMSLRYRRLWGAFREYLDQLYAARKNGLPSSSASKVVDAGSTESDEATWKFNYVKSRRGMIRAMGLICVEVADCSMQRMSTAPLTFNATQSCVDGGSNKECDAEERSAIKALALHVVGDDTDPSCNFVRVVSHLLGTGMKKGRGFLSTLVAMRRKVGCGLFSSGGCHDVAQVIALGIPMKLYRRYFQEEQLRSCVLLGVNAVPQPNSVVFSKLGVCKSTVMRYLMEKKTGAELQGVVNVSRAVALGDNPHTTDYEMTVNPQLPFISVEDAEQRRERHALISSLTCSQDHPQNKKFNGEGCQASSKFRQRGHLMDDRRMKNIYYVGHQEHGTAAFLKALMDILKVPQDLPSKQSKWVAIDSTVFSKAVVEASVRASIALGNASSHM
;
A
#
# COMPACT_ATOMS: atom_id res chain seq x y z
N MET A 1 -13.52 -10.79 -25.65
CA MET A 1 -14.86 -10.20 -25.42
C MET A 1 -14.77 -8.91 -24.61
N LEU A 2 -14.07 -8.93 -23.47
CA LEU A 2 -13.92 -7.80 -22.53
C LEU A 2 -12.78 -6.83 -22.93
N SER A 3 -12.35 -6.82 -24.19
CA SER A 3 -11.22 -5.99 -24.62
C SER A 3 -11.51 -4.50 -24.44
N GLY A 4 -10.55 -3.79 -23.84
CA GLY A 4 -10.68 -2.38 -23.45
C GLY A 4 -11.53 -2.13 -22.21
N MET A 5 -11.99 -3.17 -21.51
CA MET A 5 -12.67 -3.05 -20.22
C MET A 5 -11.69 -3.17 -19.07
N TRP A 6 -11.86 -2.33 -18.05
CA TRP A 6 -10.92 -2.22 -16.94
C TRP A 6 -11.58 -2.34 -15.58
N LEU A 7 -10.99 -3.18 -14.72
CA LEU A 7 -11.23 -3.16 -13.27
C LEU A 7 -10.12 -2.37 -12.59
N LEU A 8 -10.48 -1.30 -11.87
CA LEU A 8 -9.55 -0.48 -11.08
C LEU A 8 -9.81 -0.74 -9.60
N THR A 9 -9.05 -1.64 -8.98
CA THR A 9 -9.48 -2.26 -7.73
C THR A 9 -8.45 -2.10 -6.62
N ASP A 10 -8.90 -1.89 -5.39
CA ASP A 10 -8.05 -2.14 -4.22
C ASP A 10 -7.75 -3.64 -4.07
N LEU A 11 -6.82 -3.98 -3.17
CA LEU A 11 -6.40 -5.33 -2.85
C LEU A 11 -7.01 -5.85 -1.55
N ASP A 12 -6.56 -5.30 -0.41
CA ASP A 12 -6.90 -5.80 0.92
C ASP A 12 -8.37 -5.43 1.23
N GLY A 13 -9.19 -6.38 1.67
CA GLY A 13 -10.64 -6.21 1.88
C GLY A 13 -11.48 -6.16 0.60
N THR A 14 -10.84 -6.18 -0.58
CA THR A 14 -11.55 -6.09 -1.88
C THR A 14 -11.34 -7.33 -2.74
N LEU A 15 -10.09 -7.72 -3.02
CA LEU A 15 -9.76 -8.94 -3.76
C LEU A 15 -9.30 -10.07 -2.85
N VAL A 16 -8.69 -9.74 -1.71
CA VAL A 16 -8.22 -10.69 -0.70
C VAL A 16 -8.59 -10.15 0.68
N SER A 17 -8.77 -11.04 1.66
CA SER A 17 -9.13 -10.63 3.02
C SER A 17 -8.13 -9.64 3.60
N THR A 18 -8.62 -8.67 4.36
CA THR A 18 -7.73 -7.79 5.12
C THR A 18 -6.87 -8.60 6.09
N PRO A 19 -5.68 -8.12 6.47
CA PRO A 19 -4.88 -8.78 7.50
C PRO A 19 -5.62 -8.88 8.84
N HIS A 20 -6.57 -7.98 9.11
CA HIS A 20 -7.38 -8.06 10.32
C HIS A 20 -8.31 -9.27 10.28
N SER A 21 -9.06 -9.44 9.18
CA SER A 21 -9.93 -10.60 8.94
C SER A 21 -9.14 -11.92 8.86
N ALA A 22 -7.88 -11.87 8.40
CA ALA A 22 -7.00 -13.03 8.24
C ALA A 22 -6.04 -13.30 9.42
N HIS A 23 -6.37 -12.84 10.63
CA HIS A 23 -5.56 -13.07 11.84
C HIS A 23 -4.08 -12.64 11.72
N GLY A 24 -3.83 -11.52 11.05
CA GLY A 24 -2.51 -10.95 10.81
C GLY A 24 -1.76 -11.54 9.61
N LYS A 25 -2.36 -12.47 8.87
CA LYS A 25 -1.76 -13.07 7.67
C LYS A 25 -2.11 -12.29 6.41
N TYR A 26 -1.25 -12.37 5.41
CA TYR A 26 -1.49 -11.85 4.07
C TYR A 26 -1.81 -13.03 3.15
N LEU A 27 -3.09 -13.34 2.98
CA LEU A 27 -3.51 -14.53 2.23
C LEU A 27 -3.35 -14.32 0.71
N PRO A 28 -2.99 -15.38 -0.05
CA PRO A 28 -2.95 -15.33 -1.50
C PRO A 28 -4.36 -15.34 -2.10
N LEU A 29 -4.47 -14.89 -3.35
CA LEU A 29 -5.73 -14.92 -4.12
C LEU A 29 -6.29 -16.34 -4.28
N THR A 30 -5.45 -17.37 -4.23
CA THR A 30 -5.91 -18.77 -4.26
C THR A 30 -6.83 -19.14 -3.10
N MET A 31 -6.81 -18.37 -2.01
CA MET A 31 -7.70 -18.54 -0.87
C MET A 31 -8.89 -17.56 -0.89
N SER A 32 -8.98 -16.69 -1.90
CA SER A 32 -10.05 -15.71 -2.04
C SER A 32 -11.19 -16.25 -2.88
N PRO A 33 -12.46 -15.93 -2.56
CA PRO A 33 -13.59 -16.24 -3.43
C PRO A 33 -13.49 -15.55 -4.80
N CYS A 34 -12.66 -14.52 -4.96
CA CYS A 34 -12.50 -13.78 -6.21
C CYS A 34 -11.67 -14.52 -7.29
N LEU A 35 -10.95 -15.60 -6.95
CA LEU A 35 -9.98 -16.22 -7.86
C LEU A 35 -10.59 -16.56 -9.23
N GLN A 36 -11.71 -17.29 -9.22
CA GLN A 36 -12.33 -17.77 -10.45
C GLN A 36 -12.84 -16.61 -11.30
N GLN A 37 -13.41 -15.58 -10.69
CA GLN A 37 -13.98 -14.44 -11.39
C GLN A 37 -12.89 -13.57 -12.00
N VAL A 38 -11.79 -13.35 -11.28
CA VAL A 38 -10.62 -12.61 -11.78
C VAL A 38 -9.96 -13.37 -12.92
N GLN A 39 -9.83 -14.69 -12.83
CA GLN A 39 -9.30 -15.52 -13.91
C GLN A 39 -10.20 -15.47 -15.15
N ARG A 40 -11.52 -15.60 -14.98
CA ARG A 40 -12.52 -15.49 -16.06
C ARG A 40 -12.46 -14.13 -16.74
N TRP A 41 -12.32 -13.04 -15.98
CA TRP A 41 -12.20 -11.68 -16.51
C TRP A 41 -10.96 -11.52 -17.40
N LEU A 42 -9.78 -11.89 -16.87
CA LEU A 42 -8.51 -11.79 -17.59
C LEU A 42 -8.48 -12.69 -18.83
N ALA A 43 -8.93 -13.94 -18.71
CA ALA A 43 -8.95 -14.88 -19.83
C ALA A 43 -9.84 -14.43 -21.00
N ASN A 44 -10.84 -13.57 -20.74
CA ASN A 44 -11.75 -13.06 -21.76
C ASN A 44 -11.38 -11.67 -22.30
N GLY A 45 -10.16 -11.20 -22.00
CA GLY A 45 -9.56 -9.97 -22.52
C GLY A 45 -9.76 -8.73 -21.64
N GLY A 46 -10.38 -8.88 -20.47
CA GLY A 46 -10.60 -7.77 -19.54
C GLY A 46 -9.32 -7.47 -18.77
N SER A 47 -8.99 -6.20 -18.58
CA SER A 47 -7.77 -5.78 -17.87
C SER A 47 -8.08 -5.39 -16.43
N ILE A 48 -7.07 -5.50 -15.57
CA ILE A 48 -7.16 -5.20 -14.14
C ILE A 48 -5.97 -4.35 -13.74
N CYS A 49 -6.21 -3.22 -13.07
CA CYS A 49 -5.20 -2.47 -12.35
C CYS A 49 -5.49 -2.55 -10.85
N VAL A 50 -4.64 -3.25 -10.11
CA VAL A 50 -4.73 -3.34 -8.65
C VAL A 50 -3.96 -2.19 -8.02
N ILE A 51 -4.61 -1.41 -7.16
CA ILE A 51 -4.12 -0.16 -6.62
C ILE A 51 -4.08 -0.26 -5.10
N THR A 52 -2.89 -0.44 -4.52
CA THR A 52 -2.76 -0.77 -3.10
C THR A 52 -1.66 0.03 -2.40
N THR A 53 -1.78 0.12 -1.07
CA THR A 53 -0.71 0.65 -0.20
C THR A 53 0.39 -0.37 0.06
N ALA A 54 0.13 -1.64 -0.25
CA ALA A 54 1.10 -2.72 -0.13
C ALA A 54 2.25 -2.58 -1.14
N ASN A 55 3.38 -3.19 -0.80
CA ASN A 55 4.59 -3.25 -1.61
C ASN A 55 4.73 -4.67 -2.23
N GLY A 56 5.93 -5.24 -2.29
CA GLY A 56 6.21 -6.48 -3.01
C GLY A 56 5.44 -7.75 -2.55
N ARG A 57 4.73 -7.73 -1.40
CA ARG A 57 3.88 -8.89 -1.02
C ARG A 57 2.78 -9.17 -2.06
N VAL A 58 2.37 -8.16 -2.81
CA VAL A 58 1.29 -8.24 -3.79
C VAL A 58 1.62 -9.22 -4.93
N PHE A 59 2.90 -9.33 -5.30
CA PHE A 59 3.32 -10.30 -6.31
C PHE A 59 3.03 -11.74 -5.87
N GLN A 60 3.28 -12.06 -4.60
CA GLN A 60 2.96 -13.36 -3.99
C GLN A 60 1.46 -13.59 -3.89
N GLN A 61 0.70 -12.56 -3.51
CA GLN A 61 -0.74 -12.70 -3.35
C GLN A 61 -1.46 -12.86 -4.70
N LEU A 62 -1.03 -12.13 -5.73
CA LEU A 62 -1.74 -12.04 -7.01
C LEU A 62 -1.00 -12.68 -8.20
N CYS A 63 0.19 -12.19 -8.56
CA CYS A 63 0.76 -12.49 -9.88
C CYS A 63 1.08 -13.99 -10.05
N TYR A 64 1.52 -14.71 -9.02
CA TYR A 64 1.70 -16.18 -9.14
C TYR A 64 0.38 -16.92 -9.38
N SER A 65 -0.69 -16.55 -8.67
CA SER A 65 -2.01 -17.17 -8.79
C SER A 65 -2.66 -16.95 -10.17
N LEU A 66 -2.29 -15.85 -10.82
CA LEU A 66 -2.86 -15.43 -12.11
C LEU A 66 -1.95 -15.72 -13.31
N GLN A 67 -0.70 -16.10 -13.10
CA GLN A 67 0.33 -16.23 -14.14
C GLN A 67 -0.13 -17.03 -15.38
N ARG A 68 -0.94 -18.08 -15.18
CA ARG A 68 -1.44 -18.96 -16.25
C ARG A 68 -2.44 -18.29 -17.19
N VAL A 69 -3.11 -17.22 -16.76
CA VAL A 69 -4.12 -16.49 -17.54
C VAL A 69 -3.63 -15.10 -17.98
N LEU A 70 -2.37 -14.77 -17.72
CA LEU A 70 -1.77 -13.52 -18.16
C LEU A 70 -1.24 -13.61 -19.59
N ARG A 71 -1.23 -12.47 -20.28
CA ARG A 71 -0.62 -12.32 -21.60
C ARG A 71 0.87 -12.71 -21.56
N ARG A 72 1.35 -13.36 -22.62
CA ARG A 72 2.80 -13.58 -22.84
C ARG A 72 3.51 -12.24 -23.06
N GLY A 73 4.69 -12.09 -22.46
CA GLY A 73 5.50 -10.90 -22.65
C GLY A 73 5.98 -10.74 -24.10
N LYS A 74 6.13 -9.50 -24.59
CA LYS A 74 6.59 -9.20 -25.96
C LYS A 74 7.95 -9.84 -26.30
N ASN A 75 8.81 -10.05 -25.29
CA ASN A 75 10.16 -10.58 -25.47
C ASN A 75 10.23 -12.10 -25.66
N ASP A 76 9.12 -12.83 -25.48
CA ASP A 76 9.11 -14.30 -25.61
C ASP A 76 9.03 -14.77 -27.07
N VAL A 77 8.68 -13.86 -28.00
CA VAL A 77 8.46 -14.20 -29.42
C VAL A 77 9.78 -14.31 -30.20
N THR A 78 10.85 -13.66 -29.75
CA THR A 78 12.13 -13.58 -30.50
C THR A 78 13.05 -14.78 -30.35
N VAL A 79 12.78 -15.75 -29.47
CA VAL A 79 13.70 -16.88 -29.21
C VAL A 79 13.39 -18.12 -30.06
N ARG A 80 12.28 -18.15 -30.81
CA ARG A 80 11.82 -19.38 -31.51
C ARG A 80 12.17 -19.53 -32.99
N THR A 81 12.95 -18.63 -33.60
CA THR A 81 13.28 -18.71 -35.03
C THR A 81 14.73 -19.10 -35.36
N GLY A 82 15.52 -19.59 -34.40
CA GLY A 82 16.95 -19.85 -34.60
C GLY A 82 17.42 -21.26 -34.24
N SER A 83 16.86 -22.31 -34.84
CA SER A 83 17.56 -23.61 -34.97
C SER A 83 17.01 -24.37 -36.18
N GLY A 84 17.40 -23.88 -37.34
CA GLY A 84 17.22 -24.57 -38.61
C GLY A 84 18.45 -24.28 -39.43
N ASP A 85 19.50 -25.08 -39.20
CA ASP A 85 20.61 -25.21 -40.13
C ASP A 85 20.04 -25.55 -41.51
N HIS A 86 20.06 -24.59 -42.43
CA HIS A 86 20.04 -24.86 -43.85
C HIS A 86 21.39 -24.48 -44.43
N ALA A 87 22.20 -25.51 -44.71
CA ALA A 87 22.99 -25.48 -45.93
C ALA A 87 22.02 -25.68 -47.11
N GLY A 88 21.86 -24.62 -47.91
CA GLY A 88 21.52 -24.71 -49.33
C GLY A 88 20.05 -24.84 -49.70
N ALA A 89 19.45 -23.75 -50.19
CA ALA A 89 18.98 -23.65 -51.58
C ALA A 89 18.25 -22.32 -51.79
N ALA A 90 18.74 -21.55 -52.76
CA ALA A 90 18.11 -20.34 -53.25
C ALA A 90 16.81 -20.66 -54.00
N CYS A 91 15.70 -19.96 -53.70
CA CYS A 91 14.81 -19.46 -54.74
C CYS A 91 13.65 -18.60 -54.22
N LYS A 92 13.39 -17.55 -55.01
CA LYS A 92 12.13 -16.83 -55.25
C LYS A 92 11.65 -15.79 -54.24
N LYS A 93 11.95 -14.54 -54.65
CA LYS A 93 11.15 -13.33 -54.46
C LYS A 93 9.70 -13.55 -54.93
N ASP A 94 8.82 -12.75 -54.35
CA ASP A 94 7.40 -12.51 -54.71
C ASP A 94 6.37 -13.39 -53.98
N ALA A 95 6.05 -12.98 -52.75
CA ALA A 95 4.79 -13.30 -52.08
C ALA A 95 4.23 -12.05 -51.39
N PRO A 96 2.92 -11.78 -51.49
CA PRO A 96 2.32 -10.50 -51.10
C PRO A 96 2.19 -10.38 -49.58
N ALA A 97 2.35 -9.14 -49.09
CA ALA A 97 2.04 -8.72 -47.74
C ALA A 97 0.57 -9.01 -47.41
N GLY A 98 0.31 -10.14 -46.74
CA GLY A 98 -1.05 -10.60 -46.47
C GLY A 98 -1.15 -11.67 -45.39
N SER A 99 -0.14 -11.85 -44.53
CA SER A 99 -0.29 -12.76 -43.39
C SER A 99 -0.97 -12.05 -42.21
N ASN A 100 -2.29 -11.94 -42.29
CA ASN A 100 -3.14 -11.80 -41.10
C ASN A 100 -3.03 -13.10 -40.29
N ALA A 101 -1.92 -13.28 -39.57
CA ALA A 101 -1.85 -14.32 -38.56
C ALA A 101 -2.96 -14.02 -37.53
N PRO A 102 -3.87 -14.97 -37.25
CA PRO A 102 -4.98 -14.72 -36.33
C PRO A 102 -4.39 -14.32 -34.98
N ALA A 103 -4.72 -13.11 -34.54
CA ALA A 103 -4.30 -12.56 -33.26
C ALA A 103 -4.48 -13.61 -32.17
N GLU A 104 -3.36 -14.10 -31.62
CA GLU A 104 -3.38 -15.00 -30.46
C GLU A 104 -4.32 -14.40 -29.42
N GLY A 105 -5.36 -15.16 -29.03
CA GLY A 105 -6.46 -14.66 -28.20
C GLY A 105 -5.95 -13.81 -27.05
N GLU A 106 -6.24 -12.51 -27.10
CA GLU A 106 -5.63 -11.54 -26.20
C GLU A 106 -6.22 -11.71 -24.79
N CYS A 107 -5.49 -12.43 -23.94
CA CYS A 107 -5.69 -12.33 -22.49
C CYS A 107 -5.51 -10.86 -22.08
N GLY A 108 -6.29 -10.43 -21.09
CA GLY A 108 -6.21 -9.09 -20.55
C GLY A 108 -4.92 -8.82 -19.79
N GLU A 109 -4.72 -7.55 -19.44
CA GLU A 109 -3.53 -7.09 -18.74
C GLU A 109 -3.75 -7.05 -17.23
N LEU A 110 -2.71 -7.38 -16.45
CA LEU A 110 -2.67 -7.16 -15.02
C LEU A 110 -1.61 -6.11 -14.69
N LEU A 111 -2.06 -4.95 -14.21
CA LEU A 111 -1.21 -3.89 -13.68
C LEU A 111 -1.25 -3.89 -12.15
N LEU A 112 -0.10 -3.66 -11.52
CA LEU A 112 0.02 -3.50 -10.08
C LEU A 112 0.58 -2.12 -9.75
N SER A 113 -0.28 -1.26 -9.21
CA SER A 113 0.06 0.05 -8.67
C SER A 113 0.30 -0.07 -7.17
N LEU A 114 1.57 -0.07 -6.75
CA LEU A 114 1.97 -0.32 -5.37
C LEU A 114 2.29 0.98 -4.63
N CYS A 115 2.48 0.88 -3.31
CA CYS A 115 2.94 1.98 -2.46
C CYS A 115 2.10 3.25 -2.62
N THR A 116 0.77 3.09 -2.62
CA THR A 116 -0.19 4.21 -2.73
C THR A 116 -0.09 4.94 -4.07
N GLY A 117 0.18 4.22 -5.16
CA GLY A 117 0.34 4.82 -6.50
C GLY A 117 1.72 5.43 -6.75
N ALA A 118 2.74 5.06 -5.97
CA ALA A 118 4.09 5.54 -6.21
C ALA A 118 4.77 4.78 -7.36
N VAL A 119 4.43 3.52 -7.60
CA VAL A 119 5.07 2.69 -8.63
C VAL A 119 4.04 1.85 -9.36
N LEU A 120 4.30 1.57 -10.64
CA LEU A 120 3.45 0.78 -11.50
C LEU A 120 4.25 -0.37 -12.12
N TYR A 121 3.68 -1.56 -12.06
CA TYR A 121 4.22 -2.76 -12.70
C TYR A 121 3.20 -3.35 -13.66
N ARG A 122 3.66 -3.98 -14.73
CA ARG A 122 2.88 -4.82 -15.63
C ARG A 122 3.25 -6.28 -15.37
N CYS A 123 2.30 -7.11 -14.95
CA CYS A 123 2.49 -8.55 -14.81
C CYS A 123 2.18 -9.26 -16.14
N CYS A 124 3.05 -10.16 -16.56
CA CYS A 124 2.87 -11.04 -17.70
C CYS A 124 3.10 -12.50 -17.29
N SER A 125 2.84 -13.45 -18.18
CA SER A 125 3.04 -14.88 -17.87
C SER A 125 4.50 -15.23 -17.58
N SER A 126 5.47 -14.45 -18.09
CA SER A 126 6.90 -14.69 -17.95
C SER A 126 7.57 -13.87 -16.84
N GLY A 127 6.86 -12.92 -16.22
CA GLY A 127 7.44 -12.10 -15.16
C GLY A 127 6.69 -10.80 -14.88
N VAL A 128 7.44 -9.83 -14.35
CA VAL A 128 6.92 -8.52 -13.95
C VAL A 128 7.81 -7.43 -14.55
N GLU A 129 7.19 -6.47 -15.24
CA GLU A 129 7.86 -5.32 -15.84
C GLU A 129 7.60 -4.06 -15.00
N PHE A 130 8.65 -3.33 -14.62
CA PHE A 130 8.54 -2.04 -13.96
C PHE A 130 8.32 -0.93 -15.00
N ILE A 131 7.27 -0.13 -14.83
CA ILE A 131 6.91 0.94 -15.78
C ILE A 131 7.64 2.23 -15.38
N SER A 132 8.86 2.40 -15.88
CA SER A 132 9.70 3.55 -15.51
C SER A 132 9.13 4.90 -15.96
N ASP A 133 8.44 4.94 -17.11
CA ASP A 133 7.81 6.16 -17.64
C ASP A 133 6.71 6.67 -16.70
N TYR A 134 5.95 5.77 -16.08
CA TYR A 134 4.98 6.13 -15.06
C TYR A 134 5.65 6.88 -13.92
N VAL A 135 6.74 6.34 -13.36
CA VAL A 135 7.43 6.93 -12.20
C VAL A 135 8.06 8.28 -12.51
N ARG A 136 8.52 8.48 -13.76
CA ARG A 136 9.19 9.71 -14.20
C ARG A 136 8.26 10.77 -14.77
N SER A 137 7.08 10.39 -15.24
CA SER A 137 6.13 11.30 -15.90
C SER A 137 5.54 12.35 -14.96
N THR A 138 4.90 13.36 -15.55
CA THR A 138 4.20 14.42 -14.83
C THR A 138 2.76 14.02 -14.56
N HIS A 139 2.37 14.01 -13.29
CA HIS A 139 1.04 13.57 -12.82
C HIS A 139 0.22 14.74 -12.33
N SER A 140 -1.09 14.73 -12.57
CA SER A 140 -1.99 15.71 -11.98
C SER A 140 -1.95 15.61 -10.45
N ALA A 141 -1.89 16.73 -9.73
CA ALA A 141 -1.97 16.78 -8.28
C ALA A 141 -3.44 16.71 -7.83
N THR A 142 -3.73 16.17 -6.64
CA THR A 142 -5.10 16.26 -6.10
C THR A 142 -5.38 17.67 -5.59
N LYS A 143 -6.64 18.11 -5.62
CA LYS A 143 -7.05 19.42 -5.08
C LYS A 143 -6.61 19.59 -3.61
N ASP A 144 -6.71 18.52 -2.82
CA ASP A 144 -6.28 18.53 -1.42
C ASP A 144 -4.76 18.71 -1.28
N SER A 145 -3.96 18.06 -2.12
CA SER A 145 -2.51 18.22 -2.11
C SER A 145 -2.10 19.65 -2.46
N VAL A 146 -2.80 20.29 -3.41
CA VAL A 146 -2.58 21.69 -3.76
C VAL A 146 -2.91 22.61 -2.59
N LYS A 147 -4.06 22.42 -1.95
CA LYS A 147 -4.46 23.20 -0.77
C LYS A 147 -3.46 23.05 0.38
N ILE A 148 -3.00 21.83 0.65
CA ILE A 148 -1.98 21.56 1.68
C ILE A 148 -0.67 22.26 1.33
N ALA A 149 -0.23 22.19 0.07
CA ALA A 149 0.98 22.86 -0.39
C ALA A 149 0.88 24.39 -0.20
N GLN A 150 -0.27 24.99 -0.55
CA GLN A 150 -0.55 26.42 -0.38
C GLN A 150 -0.57 26.81 1.10
N LEU A 151 -1.28 26.04 1.94
CA LEU A 151 -1.42 26.30 3.37
C LEU A 151 -0.05 26.40 4.08
N TYR A 152 0.89 25.54 3.71
CA TYR A 152 2.22 25.50 4.33
C TYR A 152 3.30 26.28 3.58
N GLY A 153 2.91 27.08 2.57
CA GLY A 153 3.82 27.95 1.84
C GLY A 153 4.86 27.22 0.98
N LEU A 154 4.54 26.01 0.50
CA LEU A 154 5.40 25.30 -0.43
C LEU A 154 5.42 26.07 -1.75
N LYS A 155 6.52 26.76 -2.06
CA LYS A 155 6.67 27.48 -3.33
C LYS A 155 6.49 26.48 -4.47
N HIS A 156 5.54 26.76 -5.35
CA HIS A 156 5.11 25.88 -6.43
C HIS A 156 6.15 25.73 -7.56
N ASN A 157 7.43 26.06 -7.32
CA ASN A 157 8.53 25.95 -8.28
C ASN A 157 8.78 24.50 -8.75
N ARG A 158 8.02 23.52 -8.23
CA ARG A 158 8.00 22.10 -8.66
C ARG A 158 6.63 21.63 -9.17
N ALA A 159 5.59 22.45 -9.04
CA ALA A 159 4.27 22.19 -9.58
C ALA A 159 4.09 23.01 -10.85
N PHE A 160 4.19 22.35 -12.00
CA PHE A 160 3.84 23.00 -13.26
C PHE A 160 2.35 23.30 -13.23
N TYR A 161 1.98 24.54 -13.46
CA TYR A 161 0.61 24.90 -13.81
C TYR A 161 0.53 24.88 -15.32
N LYS A 162 -0.27 23.96 -15.88
CA LYS A 162 -0.76 24.19 -17.24
C LYS A 162 -1.93 25.16 -17.12
N PRO A 163 -1.97 26.25 -17.92
CA PRO A 163 -3.20 27.02 -18.08
C PRO A 163 -4.26 26.02 -18.57
N ALA A 164 -5.23 25.69 -17.71
CA ALA A 164 -6.33 24.83 -18.11
C ALA A 164 -7.44 25.66 -18.74
N ALA A 165 -8.47 24.95 -19.22
CA ALA A 165 -9.69 25.53 -19.74
C ALA A 165 -10.23 26.63 -18.81
N VAL A 166 -10.78 27.66 -19.43
CA VAL A 166 -11.55 28.70 -18.75
C VAL A 166 -12.82 28.05 -18.21
N ASP A 167 -13.09 28.18 -16.92
CA ASP A 167 -14.33 27.68 -16.34
C ASP A 167 -15.55 28.48 -16.85
N ASP A 168 -16.77 28.04 -16.49
CA ASP A 168 -18.01 28.71 -16.90
C ASP A 168 -18.08 30.18 -16.43
N ASN A 169 -17.23 30.60 -15.49
CA ASN A 169 -17.15 31.96 -14.96
C ASN A 169 -16.00 32.78 -15.57
N GLY A 170 -15.31 32.29 -16.58
CA GLY A 170 -14.17 33.01 -17.16
C GLY A 170 -12.86 32.86 -16.38
N GLN A 171 -12.80 32.08 -15.30
CA GLN A 171 -11.58 31.87 -14.52
C GLN A 171 -10.73 30.74 -15.09
N VAL A 172 -9.44 31.01 -15.29
CA VAL A 172 -8.46 29.98 -15.63
C VAL A 172 -8.21 29.12 -14.40
N VAL A 173 -8.81 27.93 -14.36
CA VAL A 173 -8.58 26.97 -13.28
C VAL A 173 -7.30 26.22 -13.58
N GLY A 174 -6.15 26.76 -13.17
CA GLY A 174 -4.86 26.08 -13.37
C GLY A 174 -4.86 24.67 -12.76
N GLU A 175 -4.58 23.65 -13.57
CA GLU A 175 -4.32 22.31 -13.06
C GLU A 175 -2.90 22.23 -12.53
N ALA A 176 -2.75 21.87 -11.27
CA ALA A 176 -1.45 21.64 -10.66
C ALA A 176 -0.97 20.23 -10.97
N TYR A 177 0.32 20.09 -11.27
CA TYR A 177 0.96 18.81 -11.54
C TYR A 177 2.13 18.54 -10.59
N VAL A 178 2.53 17.28 -10.45
CA VAL A 178 3.71 16.83 -9.71
C VAL A 178 4.63 16.06 -10.65
N GLN A 179 5.91 16.43 -10.66
CA GLN A 179 6.91 15.73 -11.46
C GLN A 179 7.33 14.42 -10.80
N GLY A 180 7.01 13.29 -11.43
CA GLY A 180 7.30 11.94 -10.96
C GLY A 180 6.56 11.54 -9.68
N THR A 181 6.56 10.26 -9.36
CA THR A 181 5.75 9.70 -8.25
C THR A 181 6.54 9.41 -6.97
N CYS A 182 7.87 9.30 -7.06
CA CYS A 182 8.76 9.00 -5.94
C CYS A 182 9.50 10.25 -5.44
N PHE A 183 10.09 10.17 -4.24
CA PHE A 183 10.92 11.23 -3.69
C PHE A 183 12.38 10.80 -3.50
N SER A 184 13.27 11.79 -3.53
CA SER A 184 14.72 11.54 -3.47
C SER A 184 15.15 10.95 -2.13
N ARG A 185 16.27 10.23 -2.15
CA ARG A 185 17.02 9.82 -0.96
C ARG A 185 17.21 10.92 0.07
N LYS A 186 17.61 12.14 -0.36
CA LYS A 186 17.84 13.28 0.54
C LYS A 186 16.58 13.69 1.31
N VAL A 187 15.41 13.60 0.67
CA VAL A 187 14.12 13.82 1.32
C VAL A 187 13.84 12.72 2.34
N CYS A 188 14.08 11.46 1.97
CA CYS A 188 13.93 10.31 2.87
C CYS A 188 14.79 10.44 4.13
N GLU A 189 16.08 10.79 4.00
CA GLU A 189 16.98 10.95 5.16
C GLU A 189 16.48 12.01 6.14
N LYS A 190 16.00 13.16 5.63
CA LYS A 190 15.39 14.21 6.46
C LYS A 190 14.09 13.77 7.12
N LEU A 191 13.22 13.07 6.38
CA LEU A 191 11.97 12.53 6.91
C LEU A 191 12.24 11.52 8.02
N VAL A 192 13.19 10.62 7.80
CA VAL A 192 13.60 9.61 8.79
C VAL A 192 14.11 10.27 10.07
N ALA A 193 14.94 11.31 9.97
CA ALA A 193 15.40 12.06 11.14
C ALA A 193 14.24 12.73 11.90
N LEU A 194 13.26 13.30 11.18
CA LEU A 194 12.03 13.84 11.78
C LEU A 194 11.24 12.75 12.51
N LEU A 195 11.11 11.56 11.91
CA LEU A 195 10.41 10.43 12.52
C LEU A 195 11.12 9.91 13.77
N GLU A 196 12.45 9.86 13.80
CA GLU A 196 13.19 9.51 15.02
C GLU A 196 12.84 10.45 16.18
N VAL A 197 12.74 11.77 15.93
CA VAL A 197 12.32 12.75 16.96
C VAL A 197 10.89 12.48 17.44
N ILE A 198 9.99 12.17 16.51
CA ILE A 198 8.60 11.81 16.82
C ILE A 198 8.53 10.56 17.71
N TYR A 199 9.25 9.50 17.34
CA TYR A 199 9.31 8.26 18.13
C TYR A 199 9.90 8.49 19.50
N LEU A 200 10.96 9.30 19.63
CA LEU A 200 11.52 9.60 20.95
C LEU A 200 10.50 10.28 21.86
N ARG A 201 9.71 11.24 21.36
CA ARG A 201 8.61 11.85 22.13
C ARG A 201 7.57 10.82 22.57
N MET A 202 7.16 9.94 21.66
CA MET A 202 6.19 8.88 21.95
C MET A 202 6.73 7.84 22.95
N ILE A 203 7.98 7.41 22.80
CA ILE A 203 8.62 6.46 23.70
C ILE A 203 8.74 7.05 25.10
N LYS A 204 9.04 8.35 25.23
CA LYS A 204 9.03 9.04 26.52
C LYS A 204 7.67 8.91 27.21
N ASP A 205 6.58 9.25 26.50
CA ASP A 205 5.21 9.12 27.04
C ASP A 205 4.88 7.67 27.45
N ILE A 206 5.32 6.67 26.66
CA ILE A 206 5.09 5.24 26.96
C ILE A 206 5.87 4.77 28.19
N ILE A 207 7.12 5.22 28.35
CA ILE A 207 7.97 4.86 29.48
C ILE A 207 7.44 5.50 30.77
N GLU A 208 7.05 6.78 30.71
CA GLU A 208 6.57 7.51 31.88
C GLU A 208 5.20 7.00 32.36
N GLN A 209 4.37 6.44 31.47
CA GLN A 209 3.02 5.92 31.75
C GLN A 209 2.04 6.92 32.40
N ARG A 210 2.41 8.21 32.50
CA ARG A 210 1.60 9.27 33.11
C ARG A 210 0.40 9.69 32.27
N ASN A 211 0.40 9.34 30.98
CA ASN A 211 -0.65 9.76 30.06
C ASN A 211 -1.65 8.62 29.76
N ASN A 212 -2.84 8.72 30.36
CA ASN A 212 -3.91 7.73 30.19
C ASN A 212 -4.36 7.58 28.73
N ASP A 213 -4.38 8.66 27.94
CA ASP A 213 -4.78 8.61 26.53
C ASP A 213 -3.77 7.82 25.70
N VAL A 214 -2.48 7.97 25.97
CA VAL A 214 -1.40 7.19 25.33
C VAL A 214 -1.55 5.71 25.67
N ASN A 215 -1.73 5.37 26.95
CA ASN A 215 -1.93 3.99 27.39
C ASN A 215 -3.17 3.36 26.75
N ALA A 216 -4.30 4.07 26.75
CA ALA A 216 -5.55 3.61 26.13
C ALA A 216 -5.39 3.44 24.61
N ALA A 217 -4.69 4.36 23.93
CA ALA A 217 -4.44 4.24 22.51
C ALA A 217 -3.53 3.06 22.15
N ILE A 218 -2.48 2.78 22.94
CA ILE A 218 -1.63 1.59 22.78
C ILE A 218 -2.43 0.32 23.06
N ALA A 219 -3.28 0.31 24.10
CA ALA A 219 -4.13 -0.83 24.43
C ALA A 219 -5.17 -1.14 23.33
N GLY A 220 -5.57 -0.12 22.55
CA GLY A 220 -6.46 -0.26 21.39
C GLY A 220 -5.78 -0.68 20.08
N MET A 221 -4.45 -0.90 20.07
CA MET A 221 -3.74 -1.36 18.87
C MET A 221 -4.01 -2.84 18.58
N SER A 222 -3.66 -3.27 17.36
CA SER A 222 -3.69 -4.70 17.02
C SER A 222 -2.76 -5.50 17.93
N LEU A 223 -3.09 -6.79 18.17
CA LEU A 223 -2.31 -7.68 19.04
C LEU A 223 -0.81 -7.68 18.70
N ARG A 224 -0.48 -7.63 17.41
CA ARG A 224 0.87 -7.55 16.88
C ARG A 224 1.65 -6.35 17.45
N TYR A 225 1.07 -5.14 17.38
CA TYR A 225 1.74 -3.93 17.88
C TYR A 225 1.67 -3.80 19.39
N ARG A 226 0.64 -4.35 20.05
CA ARG A 226 0.62 -4.45 21.52
C ARG A 226 1.77 -5.29 22.04
N ARG A 227 2.01 -6.47 21.43
CA ARG A 227 3.15 -7.33 21.76
C ARG A 227 4.49 -6.65 21.46
N LEU A 228 4.57 -5.87 20.39
CA LEU A 228 5.78 -5.12 20.03
C LEU A 228 6.16 -4.13 21.13
N TRP A 229 5.22 -3.27 21.55
CA TRP A 229 5.45 -2.31 22.63
C TRP A 229 5.61 -2.98 24.00
N GLY A 230 4.94 -4.10 24.24
CA GLY A 230 5.14 -4.95 25.42
C GLY A 230 6.57 -5.46 25.53
N ALA A 231 7.07 -6.11 24.47
CA ALA A 231 8.45 -6.61 24.41
C ALA A 231 9.49 -5.49 24.54
N PHE A 232 9.20 -4.31 23.99
CA PHE A 232 10.07 -3.14 24.15
C PHE A 232 10.19 -2.66 25.59
N ARG A 233 9.07 -2.59 26.32
CA ARG A 233 9.08 -2.22 27.74
C ARG A 233 9.79 -3.28 28.59
N GLU A 234 9.43 -4.54 28.39
CA GLU A 234 10.03 -5.66 29.12
C GLU A 234 11.56 -5.71 28.94
N TYR A 235 12.04 -5.46 27.72
CA TYR A 235 13.46 -5.34 27.44
C TYR A 235 14.13 -4.22 28.25
N LEU A 236 13.54 -3.01 28.28
CA LEU A 236 14.08 -1.89 29.05
C LEU A 236 14.05 -2.15 30.56
N ASP A 237 13.01 -2.84 31.05
CA ASP A 237 12.88 -3.23 32.45
C ASP A 237 13.99 -4.22 32.86
N GLN A 238 14.24 -5.23 32.03
CA GLN A 238 15.32 -6.21 32.25
C GLN A 238 16.70 -5.55 32.26
N LEU A 239 16.96 -4.63 31.33
CA LEU A 239 18.23 -3.88 31.30
C LEU A 239 18.41 -2.99 32.54
N TYR A 240 17.35 -2.29 32.97
CA TYR A 240 17.41 -1.45 34.16
C TYR A 240 17.65 -2.28 35.44
N ALA A 241 16.97 -3.42 35.56
CA ALA A 241 17.15 -4.35 36.68
C ALA A 241 18.58 -4.91 36.73
N ALA A 242 19.15 -5.32 35.58
CA ALA A 242 20.52 -5.78 35.50
C ALA A 242 21.52 -4.70 35.96
N ARG A 243 21.31 -3.44 35.55
CA ARG A 243 22.11 -2.28 35.99
C ARG A 243 22.00 -2.08 37.51
N LYS A 244 20.79 -2.11 38.07
CA LYS A 244 20.57 -1.93 39.52
C LYS A 244 21.27 -3.01 40.34
N ASN A 245 21.38 -4.22 39.82
CA ASN A 245 22.04 -5.35 40.46
C ASN A 245 23.56 -5.39 40.26
N GLY A 246 24.16 -4.36 39.63
CA GLY A 246 25.60 -4.29 39.42
C GLY A 246 26.16 -5.35 38.46
N LEU A 247 25.30 -5.99 37.64
CA LEU A 247 25.79 -6.89 36.61
C LEU A 247 26.65 -6.10 35.62
N PRO A 248 27.86 -6.57 35.31
CA PRO A 248 28.78 -5.86 34.43
C PRO A 248 28.09 -5.65 33.10
N SER A 249 27.74 -4.40 32.84
CA SER A 249 27.13 -4.02 31.58
C SER A 249 28.17 -4.24 30.48
N SER A 250 27.76 -4.89 29.38
CA SER A 250 28.66 -5.15 28.27
C SER A 250 29.35 -3.85 27.83
N SER A 251 30.53 -3.96 27.24
CA SER A 251 31.45 -2.84 26.94
C SER A 251 30.81 -1.64 26.20
N ALA A 252 29.63 -1.81 25.59
CA ALA A 252 28.84 -0.76 24.95
C ALA A 252 28.09 0.18 25.93
N SER A 253 28.03 -0.12 27.23
CA SER A 253 27.23 0.66 28.20
C SER A 253 27.98 1.81 28.89
N LYS A 254 29.32 1.86 28.76
CA LYS A 254 30.16 2.88 29.40
C LYS A 254 29.84 4.33 29.02
N VAL A 255 29.04 4.55 27.97
CA VAL A 255 28.71 5.89 27.45
C VAL A 255 27.59 6.60 28.27
N VAL A 256 26.78 5.87 29.06
CA VAL A 256 25.62 6.46 29.76
C VAL A 256 25.85 6.67 31.27
N ASP A 257 26.93 6.12 31.84
CA ASP A 257 27.15 6.11 33.30
C ASP A 257 27.91 7.33 33.88
N ALA A 258 28.20 8.34 33.06
CA ALA A 258 28.86 9.56 33.53
C ALA A 258 27.85 10.56 34.13
N GLY A 259 27.47 10.39 35.40
CA GLY A 259 27.19 11.58 36.25
C GLY A 259 25.91 11.70 37.08
N SER A 260 25.05 10.69 37.25
CA SER A 260 24.00 10.79 38.29
C SER A 260 23.65 9.46 38.95
N THR A 261 23.91 9.39 40.25
CA THR A 261 23.67 8.22 41.12
C THR A 261 22.19 8.02 41.49
N GLU A 262 21.29 8.94 41.12
CA GLU A 262 19.85 8.84 41.37
C GLU A 262 19.02 9.34 40.18
N SER A 263 19.28 8.82 38.98
CA SER A 263 18.33 9.04 37.88
C SER A 263 17.07 8.20 38.12
N ASP A 264 15.91 8.86 38.19
CA ASP A 264 14.59 8.22 38.07
C ASP A 264 14.58 7.18 36.93
N GLU A 265 13.92 6.04 37.16
CA GLU A 265 13.92 4.87 36.28
C GLU A 265 13.45 5.22 34.86
N ALA A 266 12.39 6.02 34.76
CA ALA A 266 11.85 6.46 33.48
C ALA A 266 12.86 7.34 32.73
N THR A 267 13.56 8.22 33.45
CA THR A 267 14.60 9.07 32.90
C THR A 267 15.78 8.25 32.37
N TRP A 268 16.22 7.22 33.10
CA TRP A 268 17.28 6.33 32.63
C TRP A 268 16.88 5.57 31.35
N LYS A 269 15.70 4.94 31.35
CA LYS A 269 15.20 4.17 30.19
C LYS A 269 15.07 5.06 28.96
N PHE A 270 14.56 6.28 29.12
CA PHE A 270 14.46 7.22 28.01
C PHE A 270 15.84 7.64 27.48
N ASN A 271 16.79 7.95 28.36
CA ASN A 271 18.16 8.30 27.97
C ASN A 271 18.88 7.15 27.28
N TYR A 272 18.66 5.91 27.71
CA TYR A 272 19.16 4.70 27.05
C TYR A 272 18.69 4.65 25.60
N VAL A 273 17.38 4.78 25.35
CA VAL A 273 16.81 4.77 23.99
C VAL A 273 17.29 5.97 23.17
N LYS A 274 17.35 7.17 23.76
CA LYS A 274 17.80 8.40 23.10
C LYS A 274 19.25 8.30 22.62
N SER A 275 20.15 7.75 23.43
CA SER A 275 21.56 7.50 23.06
C SER A 275 21.68 6.51 21.90
N ARG A 276 20.67 5.64 21.72
CA ARG A 276 20.58 4.61 20.68
C ARG A 276 19.44 4.88 19.72
N ARG A 277 19.17 6.14 19.35
CA ARG A 277 18.04 6.48 18.45
C ARG A 277 18.00 5.67 17.14
N GLY A 278 19.16 5.25 16.63
CA GLY A 278 19.27 4.39 15.45
C GLY A 278 18.58 3.03 15.62
N MET A 279 18.38 2.56 16.85
CA MET A 279 17.62 1.36 17.19
C MET A 279 16.20 1.41 16.61
N ILE A 280 15.54 2.58 16.58
CA ILE A 280 14.18 2.74 16.01
C ILE A 280 14.15 2.27 14.55
N ARG A 281 15.17 2.65 13.78
CA ARG A 281 15.33 2.21 12.38
C ARG A 281 15.76 0.76 12.32
N ALA A 282 16.77 0.39 13.11
CA ALA A 282 17.33 -0.96 13.18
C ALA A 282 16.28 -2.05 13.46
N MET A 283 15.31 -1.73 14.32
CA MET A 283 14.17 -2.60 14.62
C MET A 283 13.16 -2.70 13.47
N GLY A 284 13.14 -1.75 12.53
CA GLY A 284 12.16 -1.68 11.46
C GLY A 284 10.88 -0.92 11.81
N LEU A 285 10.87 -0.09 12.87
CA LEU A 285 9.73 0.79 13.17
C LEU A 285 9.55 1.84 12.08
N ILE A 286 10.64 2.26 11.43
CA ILE A 286 10.60 3.11 10.24
C ILE A 286 10.96 2.22 9.04
N CYS A 287 9.97 1.88 8.24
CA CYS A 287 10.15 1.11 7.01
C CYS A 287 10.34 2.06 5.83
N VAL A 288 11.38 1.87 5.02
CA VAL A 288 11.62 2.62 3.78
C VAL A 288 11.42 1.70 2.61
N GLU A 289 10.54 2.09 1.69
CA GLU A 289 10.23 1.33 0.50
C GLU A 289 10.71 2.07 -0.74
N VAL A 290 11.56 1.41 -1.52
CA VAL A 290 12.18 1.95 -2.73
C VAL A 290 11.45 1.46 -3.97
N ALA A 291 11.47 2.27 -5.03
CA ALA A 291 11.03 1.84 -6.34
C ALA A 291 12.04 0.83 -6.91
N ASP A 292 11.65 -0.44 -6.95
CA ASP A 292 12.55 -1.52 -7.30
C ASP A 292 12.40 -1.94 -8.77
N CYS A 293 13.28 -1.41 -9.62
CA CYS A 293 13.36 -1.82 -11.02
C CYS A 293 13.98 -3.22 -11.21
N SER A 294 14.58 -3.81 -10.17
CA SER A 294 15.26 -5.11 -10.24
C SER A 294 14.33 -6.31 -10.06
N MET A 295 13.04 -6.08 -9.77
CA MET A 295 12.03 -7.15 -9.65
C MET A 295 11.74 -7.92 -10.95
N GLN A 296 12.37 -7.54 -12.07
CA GLN A 296 12.22 -8.16 -13.39
C GLN A 296 12.52 -9.68 -13.45
N ARG A 297 13.19 -10.25 -12.44
CA ARG A 297 13.60 -11.66 -12.42
C ARG A 297 13.15 -12.41 -11.17
N MET A 298 11.91 -12.21 -10.71
CA MET A 298 11.34 -13.24 -9.84
C MET A 298 11.15 -14.50 -10.68
N SER A 299 12.10 -15.44 -10.52
CA SER A 299 12.05 -16.77 -11.11
C SER A 299 10.68 -17.39 -10.81
N THR A 300 10.08 -18.01 -11.83
CA THR A 300 8.77 -18.66 -11.79
C THR A 300 8.71 -19.84 -10.83
N ALA A 301 9.81 -20.17 -10.14
CA ALA A 301 9.80 -21.14 -9.07
C ALA A 301 8.81 -20.66 -7.99
N PRO A 302 7.70 -21.37 -7.75
CA PRO A 302 6.81 -21.04 -6.66
C PRO A 302 7.66 -21.04 -5.40
N LEU A 303 7.80 -19.88 -4.76
CA LEU A 303 8.30 -19.81 -3.40
C LEU A 303 7.28 -20.60 -2.58
N THR A 304 7.54 -21.88 -2.35
CA THR A 304 6.75 -22.75 -1.47
C THR A 304 6.87 -22.16 -0.08
N PHE A 305 5.99 -21.20 0.20
CA PHE A 305 5.79 -20.65 1.51
C PHE A 305 5.04 -21.75 2.25
N ASN A 306 5.79 -22.64 2.90
CA ASN A 306 5.25 -23.58 3.88
C ASN A 306 4.75 -22.75 5.08
N ALA A 307 3.64 -22.03 4.88
CA ALA A 307 2.78 -21.63 5.97
C ALA A 307 2.35 -22.96 6.61
N THR A 308 2.62 -23.09 7.91
CA THR A 308 2.31 -24.25 8.75
C THR A 308 3.13 -25.53 8.54
N GLN A 309 4.47 -25.44 8.43
CA GLN A 309 5.29 -26.55 8.95
C GLN A 309 5.36 -26.40 10.47
N SER A 310 4.29 -26.85 11.12
CA SER A 310 4.26 -27.21 12.54
C SER A 310 5.43 -28.16 12.78
N CYS A 311 6.45 -27.67 13.49
CA CYS A 311 7.65 -28.40 13.82
C CYS A 311 7.29 -29.50 14.84
N VAL A 312 6.86 -30.67 14.36
CA VAL A 312 6.57 -31.85 15.22
C VAL A 312 7.44 -33.06 14.87
N ASP A 313 8.25 -33.03 13.81
CA ASP A 313 9.23 -34.10 13.55
C ASP A 313 10.54 -33.85 14.31
N GLY A 314 10.64 -34.49 15.47
CA GLY A 314 11.67 -34.30 16.50
C GLY A 314 13.03 -34.93 16.23
N GLY A 315 13.60 -34.78 15.03
CA GLY A 315 14.86 -35.46 14.68
C GLY A 315 15.78 -34.71 13.72
N SER A 316 16.30 -33.54 14.12
CA SER A 316 17.56 -32.88 13.62
C SER A 316 17.65 -31.36 13.84
N ASN A 317 16.87 -30.75 14.75
CA ASN A 317 16.83 -29.29 14.94
C ASN A 317 18.10 -28.61 15.50
N LYS A 318 19.15 -29.35 15.91
CA LYS A 318 20.27 -28.74 16.65
C LYS A 318 21.14 -27.80 15.80
N GLU A 319 21.36 -28.08 14.51
CA GLU A 319 22.20 -27.22 13.65
C GLU A 319 21.46 -25.97 13.17
N CYS A 320 20.18 -26.08 12.81
CA CYS A 320 19.36 -24.93 12.41
C CYS A 320 19.23 -23.90 13.53
N ASP A 321 19.18 -24.37 14.79
CA ASP A 321 19.09 -23.49 15.96
C ASP A 321 20.41 -22.71 16.20
N ALA A 322 21.57 -23.26 15.85
CA ALA A 322 22.86 -22.60 16.07
C ALA A 322 23.09 -21.42 15.10
N GLU A 323 22.76 -21.60 13.81
CA GLU A 323 22.86 -20.53 12.80
C GLU A 323 21.85 -19.41 13.10
N GLU A 324 20.61 -19.76 13.43
CA GLU A 324 19.59 -18.78 13.81
C GLU A 324 19.99 -18.00 15.08
N ARG A 325 20.53 -18.67 16.10
CA ARG A 325 21.04 -17.98 17.31
C ARG A 325 22.21 -17.06 17.00
N SER A 326 23.20 -17.51 16.23
CA SER A 326 24.33 -16.67 15.80
C SER A 326 23.84 -15.43 15.06
N ALA A 327 22.81 -15.62 14.24
CA ALA A 327 22.22 -14.55 13.48
C ALA A 327 21.48 -13.51 14.32
N ILE A 328 20.69 -13.97 15.28
CA ILE A 328 19.99 -13.11 16.23
C ILE A 328 21.01 -12.33 17.05
N LYS A 329 22.11 -12.94 17.50
CA LYS A 329 23.20 -12.25 18.21
C LYS A 329 23.83 -11.14 17.37
N ALA A 330 24.17 -11.43 16.12
CA ALA A 330 24.71 -10.43 15.20
C ALA A 330 23.73 -9.27 14.96
N LEU A 331 22.43 -9.57 14.83
CA LEU A 331 21.40 -8.56 14.70
C LEU A 331 21.23 -7.75 16.00
N ALA A 332 21.30 -8.38 17.17
CA ALA A 332 21.23 -7.71 18.46
C ALA A 332 22.41 -6.74 18.68
N LEU A 333 23.64 -7.18 18.41
CA LEU A 333 24.82 -6.30 18.42
C LEU A 333 24.65 -5.10 17.49
N HIS A 334 24.02 -5.31 16.33
CA HIS A 334 23.76 -4.21 15.39
C HIS A 334 22.66 -3.25 15.86
N VAL A 335 21.55 -3.78 16.36
CA VAL A 335 20.33 -3.02 16.68
C VAL A 335 20.46 -2.30 18.02
N VAL A 336 20.91 -3.01 19.06
CA VAL A 336 20.95 -2.52 20.43
C VAL A 336 22.37 -2.32 20.98
N GLY A 337 23.39 -2.85 20.29
CA GLY A 337 24.79 -2.76 20.71
C GLY A 337 25.21 -3.83 21.71
N ASP A 338 24.44 -4.91 21.85
CA ASP A 338 24.58 -5.93 22.88
C ASP A 338 24.03 -7.28 22.40
N ASP A 339 24.62 -8.41 22.83
CA ASP A 339 24.19 -9.78 22.50
C ASP A 339 23.73 -10.61 23.71
N THR A 340 23.39 -9.96 24.83
CA THR A 340 22.80 -10.66 25.98
C THR A 340 21.51 -11.38 25.60
N ASP A 341 21.11 -12.37 26.39
CA ASP A 341 19.87 -13.12 26.16
C ASP A 341 18.62 -12.21 26.09
N PRO A 342 18.44 -11.18 26.96
CA PRO A 342 17.40 -10.17 26.81
C PRO A 342 17.41 -9.46 25.45
N SER A 343 18.57 -8.99 25.01
CA SER A 343 18.75 -8.29 23.73
C SER A 343 18.42 -9.19 22.53
N CYS A 344 18.91 -10.43 22.56
CA CYS A 344 18.62 -11.43 21.53
C CYS A 344 17.13 -11.78 21.49
N ASN A 345 16.51 -12.01 22.65
CA ASN A 345 15.10 -12.33 22.74
C ASN A 345 14.23 -11.17 22.22
N PHE A 346 14.54 -9.94 22.65
CA PHE A 346 13.87 -8.73 22.21
C PHE A 346 13.92 -8.58 20.68
N VAL A 347 15.11 -8.63 20.10
CA VAL A 347 15.31 -8.49 18.65
C VAL A 347 14.63 -9.60 17.86
N ARG A 348 14.65 -10.85 18.35
CA ARG A 348 13.93 -11.98 17.76
C ARG A 348 12.42 -11.73 17.73
N VAL A 349 11.84 -11.33 18.87
CA VAL A 349 10.40 -11.06 18.99
C VAL A 349 9.99 -9.89 18.10
N VAL A 350 10.72 -8.77 18.15
CA VAL A 350 10.44 -7.59 17.33
C VAL A 350 10.54 -7.90 15.84
N SER A 351 11.58 -8.64 15.42
CA SER A 351 11.79 -8.96 14.01
C SER A 351 10.69 -9.86 13.47
N HIS A 352 10.30 -10.87 14.27
CA HIS A 352 9.17 -11.74 13.94
C HIS A 352 7.88 -10.92 13.83
N LEU A 353 7.58 -10.09 14.83
CA LEU A 353 6.40 -9.25 14.84
C LEU A 353 6.39 -8.28 13.67
N LEU A 354 7.49 -7.65 13.28
CA LEU A 354 7.51 -6.70 12.17
C LEU A 354 7.61 -7.37 10.78
N GLY A 355 7.72 -8.70 10.73
CA GLY A 355 7.87 -9.43 9.48
C GLY A 355 9.21 -9.14 8.79
N THR A 356 10.15 -8.54 9.53
CA THR A 356 11.57 -8.47 9.16
C THR A 356 12.30 -9.76 9.51
N GLY A 357 11.59 -10.72 10.12
CA GLY A 357 12.08 -12.02 10.53
C GLY A 357 12.85 -12.75 9.42
N MET A 358 13.89 -13.43 9.87
CA MET A 358 14.75 -14.26 9.05
C MET A 358 13.93 -15.35 8.37
N LYS A 359 13.83 -15.31 7.03
CA LYS A 359 13.26 -16.45 6.30
C LYS A 359 14.24 -17.60 6.45
N LYS A 360 13.78 -18.73 7.02
CA LYS A 360 14.56 -19.97 7.11
C LYS A 360 14.96 -20.38 5.68
N GLY A 361 16.22 -20.16 5.32
CA GLY A 361 16.76 -20.44 3.97
C GLY A 361 18.22 -20.03 3.84
N ARG A 362 19.00 -20.80 3.06
CA ARG A 362 20.43 -20.59 2.80
C ARG A 362 20.69 -19.22 2.18
N GLY A 363 20.89 -18.21 3.02
CA GLY A 363 21.04 -16.82 2.59
C GLY A 363 21.09 -15.84 3.77
N PHE A 364 21.55 -16.29 4.93
CA PHE A 364 21.62 -15.46 6.12
C PHE A 364 22.51 -14.23 5.90
N LEU A 365 23.74 -14.43 5.39
CA LEU A 365 24.66 -13.34 5.05
C LEU A 365 24.06 -12.38 4.01
N SER A 366 23.31 -12.86 3.01
CA SER A 366 22.64 -11.97 2.06
C SER A 366 21.48 -11.18 2.68
N THR A 367 20.79 -11.75 3.67
CA THR A 367 19.68 -11.07 4.39
C THR A 367 20.24 -10.04 5.38
N LEU A 368 21.31 -10.39 6.10
CA LEU A 368 22.02 -9.45 6.97
C LEU A 368 22.69 -8.35 6.15
N VAL A 369 23.28 -8.64 4.99
CA VAL A 369 23.82 -7.63 4.06
C VAL A 369 22.69 -6.80 3.45
N ALA A 370 21.53 -7.38 3.15
CA ALA A 370 20.35 -6.65 2.73
C ALA A 370 19.78 -5.76 3.85
N MET A 371 19.80 -6.20 5.11
CA MET A 371 19.44 -5.38 6.28
C MET A 371 20.50 -4.32 6.56
N ARG A 372 21.80 -4.62 6.44
CA ARG A 372 22.90 -3.64 6.58
C ARG A 372 22.81 -2.58 5.48
N ARG A 373 22.45 -2.98 4.25
CA ARG A 373 22.13 -2.09 3.13
C ARG A 373 20.76 -1.42 3.21
N LYS A 374 19.83 -1.90 4.04
CA LYS A 374 18.49 -1.29 4.22
C LYS A 374 18.33 -0.48 5.50
N VAL A 375 19.23 -0.61 6.48
CA VAL A 375 18.96 -0.12 7.83
C VAL A 375 20.14 0.58 8.52
N GLY A 376 21.41 0.28 8.19
CA GLY A 376 22.57 0.81 8.93
C GLY A 376 23.54 1.63 8.08
N CYS A 377 23.52 2.96 8.19
CA CYS A 377 24.51 3.97 7.72
C CYS A 377 25.01 3.93 6.26
N GLY A 378 24.74 2.88 5.49
CA GLY A 378 25.13 2.69 4.10
C GLY A 378 23.93 2.27 3.25
N LEU A 379 22.77 2.88 3.51
CA LEU A 379 21.47 2.53 2.91
C LEU A 379 21.45 2.67 1.37
N PHE A 380 22.56 3.10 0.78
CA PHE A 380 22.71 3.57 -0.59
C PHE A 380 24.19 3.63 -1.03
N SER A 381 25.06 2.75 -0.52
CA SER A 381 26.50 2.75 -0.85
C SER A 381 26.82 2.18 -2.24
N SER A 382 25.82 1.80 -3.04
CA SER A 382 25.97 1.51 -4.48
C SER A 382 25.34 2.66 -5.28
N GLY A 383 26.06 3.23 -6.25
CA GLY A 383 25.72 4.43 -7.03
C GLY A 383 24.45 4.37 -7.91
N GLY A 384 23.43 3.59 -7.54
CA GLY A 384 22.10 3.63 -8.12
C GLY A 384 21.28 4.78 -7.52
N CYS A 385 20.70 5.61 -8.38
CA CYS A 385 19.68 6.58 -7.98
C CYS A 385 18.40 5.82 -7.60
N HIS A 386 18.30 5.41 -6.33
CA HIS A 386 17.09 4.75 -5.83
C HIS A 386 16.06 5.80 -5.42
N ASP A 387 15.01 5.89 -6.23
CA ASP A 387 13.80 6.64 -5.91
C ASP A 387 13.05 5.97 -4.75
N VAL A 388 12.66 6.76 -3.73
CA VAL A 388 11.91 6.27 -2.58
C VAL A 388 10.42 6.39 -2.87
N ALA A 389 9.73 5.25 -2.86
CA ALA A 389 8.31 5.14 -3.15
C ALA A 389 7.47 5.61 -1.96
N GLN A 390 7.75 5.08 -0.76
CA GLN A 390 7.11 5.53 0.48
C GLN A 390 7.97 5.22 1.72
N VAL A 391 7.65 5.90 2.83
CA VAL A 391 8.16 5.59 4.17
C VAL A 391 6.98 5.28 5.08
N ILE A 392 7.11 4.32 5.98
CA ILE A 392 6.05 3.92 6.91
C ILE A 392 6.58 3.96 8.34
N ALA A 393 5.95 4.75 9.20
CA ALA A 393 6.17 4.73 10.64
C ALA A 393 5.18 3.75 11.29
N LEU A 394 5.67 2.57 11.68
CA LEU A 394 4.91 1.47 12.27
C LEU A 394 4.76 1.62 13.78
N GLY A 395 3.66 1.13 14.32
CA GLY A 395 3.45 1.11 15.76
C GLY A 395 2.89 2.42 16.34
N ILE A 396 2.51 3.38 15.50
CA ILE A 396 1.87 4.63 15.94
C ILE A 396 0.35 4.47 15.80
N PRO A 397 -0.43 4.40 16.89
CA PRO A 397 -1.89 4.29 16.78
C PRO A 397 -2.49 5.56 16.20
N MET A 398 -3.52 5.42 15.35
CA MET A 398 -4.19 6.56 14.71
C MET A 398 -4.70 7.60 15.72
N LYS A 399 -5.15 7.17 16.90
CA LYS A 399 -5.61 8.05 17.99
C LYS A 399 -4.52 9.01 18.49
N LEU A 400 -3.24 8.65 18.38
CA LEU A 400 -2.11 9.50 18.79
C LEU A 400 -1.51 10.31 17.64
N TYR A 401 -2.04 10.20 16.41
CA TYR A 401 -1.52 10.93 15.26
C TYR A 401 -1.44 12.44 15.53
N ARG A 402 -2.54 13.08 15.94
CA ARG A 402 -2.57 14.53 16.22
C ARG A 402 -1.69 14.96 17.39
N ARG A 403 -1.39 14.06 18.32
CA ARG A 403 -0.51 14.34 19.47
C ARG A 403 0.94 14.53 19.03
N TYR A 404 1.41 13.66 18.13
CA TYR A 404 2.82 13.63 17.72
C TYR A 404 3.10 14.29 16.37
N PHE A 405 2.10 14.36 15.49
CA PHE A 405 2.16 15.07 14.21
C PHE A 405 1.43 16.41 14.35
N GLN A 406 2.00 17.30 15.16
CA GLN A 406 1.49 18.65 15.33
C GLN A 406 1.73 19.48 14.07
N GLU A 407 1.14 20.67 14.02
CA GLU A 407 1.20 21.56 12.84
C GLU A 407 2.63 21.78 12.34
N GLU A 408 3.62 21.95 13.23
CA GLU A 408 5.02 22.12 12.87
C GLU A 408 5.62 20.88 12.19
N GLN A 409 5.31 19.68 12.68
CA GLN A 409 5.80 18.43 12.08
C GLN A 409 5.10 18.14 10.75
N LEU A 410 3.80 18.43 10.64
CA LEU A 410 3.06 18.34 9.38
C LEU A 410 3.61 19.33 8.35
N ARG A 411 3.84 20.57 8.75
CA ARG A 411 4.51 21.59 7.94
C ARG A 411 5.87 21.11 7.46
N SER A 412 6.66 20.50 8.36
CA SER A 412 7.97 19.93 8.00
C SER A 412 7.86 18.82 6.97
N CYS A 413 6.87 17.93 7.08
CA CYS A 413 6.59 16.89 6.08
C CYS A 413 6.24 17.52 4.71
N VAL A 414 5.34 18.51 4.71
CA VAL A 414 4.92 19.19 3.48
C VAL A 414 6.08 19.94 2.82
N LEU A 415 6.92 20.63 3.60
CA LEU A 415 8.13 21.31 3.11
C LEU A 415 9.18 20.34 2.54
N LEU A 416 9.17 19.08 3.00
CA LEU A 416 9.96 18.00 2.39
C LEU A 416 9.33 17.46 1.09
N GLY A 417 8.12 17.87 0.75
CA GLY A 417 7.37 17.40 -0.41
C GLY A 417 6.71 16.04 -0.19
N VAL A 418 6.40 15.68 1.07
CA VAL A 418 5.71 14.43 1.42
C VAL A 418 4.40 14.72 2.17
N ASN A 419 3.43 13.82 2.01
CA ASN A 419 2.18 13.83 2.76
C ASN A 419 2.21 12.74 3.82
N ALA A 420 1.71 13.03 5.02
CA ALA A 420 1.57 12.07 6.11
C ALA A 420 0.12 11.58 6.18
N VAL A 421 -0.10 10.29 6.00
CA VAL A 421 -1.43 9.66 5.99
C VAL A 421 -1.53 8.69 7.17
N PRO A 422 -2.36 8.99 8.18
CA PRO A 422 -2.54 8.08 9.30
C PRO A 422 -3.31 6.82 8.87
N GLN A 423 -2.89 5.69 9.43
CA GLN A 423 -3.51 4.37 9.31
C GLN A 423 -3.73 3.83 10.74
N PRO A 424 -4.55 2.77 10.94
CA PRO A 424 -4.92 2.30 12.28
C PRO A 424 -3.74 2.10 13.26
N ASN A 425 -2.60 1.61 12.78
CA ASN A 425 -1.41 1.34 13.60
C ASN A 425 -0.09 1.87 12.97
N SER A 426 -0.19 2.79 12.02
CA SER A 426 0.96 3.32 11.29
C SER A 426 0.69 4.71 10.71
N VAL A 427 1.74 5.37 10.24
CA VAL A 427 1.63 6.57 9.41
C VAL A 427 2.44 6.34 8.14
N VAL A 428 1.80 6.48 6.98
CA VAL A 428 2.44 6.33 5.67
C VAL A 428 2.81 7.70 5.13
N PHE A 429 4.01 7.81 4.58
CA PHE A 429 4.54 9.00 3.95
C PHE A 429 4.78 8.71 2.48
N SER A 430 3.97 9.33 1.63
CA SER A 430 4.14 9.31 0.17
C SER A 430 4.53 10.70 -0.32
N LYS A 431 4.96 10.81 -1.57
CA LYS A 431 5.17 12.11 -2.20
C LYS A 431 3.87 12.92 -2.20
N LEU A 432 3.96 14.21 -1.86
CA LEU A 432 2.82 15.12 -1.91
C LEU A 432 2.24 15.18 -3.33
N GLY A 433 0.91 15.03 -3.46
CA GLY A 433 0.21 14.91 -4.75
C GLY A 433 0.11 13.50 -5.32
N VAL A 434 0.78 12.52 -4.70
CA VAL A 434 0.70 11.10 -5.08
C VAL A 434 -0.22 10.35 -4.13
N CYS A 435 -1.21 9.66 -4.70
CA CYS A 435 -2.17 8.83 -3.98
C CYS A 435 -2.69 7.70 -4.89
N LYS A 436 -3.61 6.87 -4.40
CA LYS A 436 -4.21 5.76 -5.17
C LYS A 436 -4.78 6.22 -6.53
N SER A 437 -5.37 7.41 -6.62
CA SER A 437 -5.91 7.91 -7.90
C SER A 437 -4.86 8.42 -8.88
N THR A 438 -3.58 8.53 -8.49
CA THR A 438 -2.50 8.95 -9.39
C THR A 438 -2.39 8.01 -10.58
N VAL A 439 -2.42 6.68 -10.36
CA VAL A 439 -2.41 5.73 -11.49
C VAL A 439 -3.68 5.82 -12.33
N MET A 440 -4.85 6.02 -11.71
CA MET A 440 -6.11 6.12 -12.46
C MET A 440 -6.09 7.31 -13.41
N ARG A 441 -5.66 8.48 -12.90
CA ARG A 441 -5.50 9.69 -13.71
C ARG A 441 -4.48 9.47 -14.82
N TYR A 442 -3.34 8.87 -14.52
CA TYR A 442 -2.34 8.52 -15.54
C TYR A 442 -2.91 7.61 -16.64
N LEU A 443 -3.65 6.56 -16.28
CA LEU A 443 -4.23 5.62 -17.23
C LEU A 443 -5.42 6.20 -18.01
N MET A 444 -6.11 7.22 -17.48
CA MET A 444 -7.29 7.83 -18.12
C MET A 444 -6.97 9.10 -18.92
N GLU A 445 -5.96 9.88 -18.51
CA GLU A 445 -5.58 11.12 -19.19
C GLU A 445 -4.92 10.82 -20.53
N LYS A 446 -5.52 11.31 -21.62
CA LYS A 446 -4.90 11.27 -22.95
C LYS A 446 -3.74 12.27 -22.99
N LYS A 447 -2.50 11.79 -23.00
CA LYS A 447 -1.33 12.56 -23.44
C LYS A 447 -0.57 11.76 -24.47
N THR A 448 0.04 12.46 -25.41
CA THR A 448 0.86 11.87 -26.46
C THR A 448 2.22 11.44 -25.89
N GLY A 449 2.56 10.15 -25.97
CA GLY A 449 3.95 9.69 -25.86
C GLY A 449 4.25 8.49 -24.95
N ALA A 450 3.41 8.16 -23.96
CA ALA A 450 3.65 7.01 -23.07
C ALA A 450 2.68 5.85 -23.34
N GLU A 451 3.20 4.61 -23.38
CA GLU A 451 2.45 3.41 -23.80
C GLU A 451 1.16 3.17 -23.00
N LEU A 452 1.21 3.36 -21.68
CA LEU A 452 0.08 3.10 -20.79
C LEU A 452 -0.78 4.34 -20.49
N GLN A 453 -0.40 5.51 -20.98
CA GLN A 453 -1.15 6.74 -20.69
C GLN A 453 -2.40 6.84 -21.55
N GLY A 454 -3.56 7.07 -20.92
CA GLY A 454 -4.84 7.19 -21.62
C GLY A 454 -5.42 5.87 -22.17
N VAL A 455 -4.89 4.71 -21.76
CA VAL A 455 -5.38 3.39 -22.18
C VAL A 455 -6.73 3.00 -21.56
N VAL A 456 -7.12 3.65 -20.46
CA VAL A 456 -8.40 3.39 -19.77
C VAL A 456 -9.45 4.37 -20.29
N ASN A 457 -10.44 3.83 -20.99
CA ASN A 457 -11.67 4.55 -21.28
C ASN A 457 -12.60 4.47 -20.05
N VAL A 458 -12.91 5.60 -19.43
CA VAL A 458 -13.75 5.70 -18.22
C VAL A 458 -15.13 5.05 -18.41
N SER A 459 -15.73 5.17 -19.59
CA SER A 459 -17.03 4.55 -19.92
C SER A 459 -16.99 3.01 -20.02
N ARG A 460 -15.79 2.42 -19.98
CA ARG A 460 -15.52 0.99 -20.00
C ARG A 460 -14.73 0.55 -18.76
N ALA A 461 -14.74 1.35 -17.71
CA ALA A 461 -14.03 1.05 -16.47
C ALA A 461 -14.99 1.03 -15.28
N VAL A 462 -14.64 0.26 -14.27
CA VAL A 462 -15.30 0.25 -12.96
C VAL A 462 -14.25 0.17 -11.87
N ALA A 463 -14.45 0.93 -10.79
CA ALA A 463 -13.60 0.89 -9.61
C ALA A 463 -14.20 0.03 -8.50
N LEU A 464 -13.34 -0.61 -7.70
CA LEU A 464 -13.72 -1.48 -6.58
C LEU A 464 -12.87 -1.12 -5.35
N GLY A 465 -13.48 -1.05 -4.17
CA GLY A 465 -12.77 -0.81 -2.91
C GLY A 465 -13.64 -0.99 -1.68
N ASP A 466 -13.01 -1.18 -0.52
CA ASP A 466 -13.68 -1.43 0.76
C ASP A 466 -13.78 -0.16 1.63
N ASN A 467 -12.97 0.87 1.34
CA ASN A 467 -12.86 2.07 2.17
C ASN A 467 -13.07 3.36 1.37
N PRO A 468 -14.29 3.60 0.83
CA PRO A 468 -14.60 4.75 -0.03
C PRO A 468 -14.41 6.12 0.65
N HIS A 469 -14.28 6.14 1.98
CA HIS A 469 -14.19 7.34 2.79
C HIS A 469 -12.76 7.70 3.23
N THR A 470 -11.76 6.83 3.05
CA THR A 470 -10.38 7.08 3.50
C THR A 470 -9.33 6.88 2.40
N THR A 471 -8.83 5.65 2.24
CA THR A 471 -7.75 5.33 1.30
C THR A 471 -8.24 5.24 -0.13
N ASP A 472 -9.49 4.80 -0.34
CA ASP A 472 -10.08 4.67 -1.68
C ASP A 472 -10.91 5.89 -2.07
N TYR A 473 -11.00 6.88 -1.19
CA TYR A 473 -11.71 8.13 -1.46
C TYR A 473 -11.37 8.73 -2.82
N GLU A 474 -10.08 8.82 -3.15
CA GLU A 474 -9.65 9.42 -4.40
C GLU A 474 -10.07 8.60 -5.64
N MET A 475 -10.52 7.36 -5.46
CA MET A 475 -11.10 6.53 -6.53
C MET A 475 -12.60 6.81 -6.72
N THR A 476 -13.27 7.42 -5.73
CA THR A 476 -14.71 7.75 -5.78
C THR A 476 -14.97 9.14 -6.36
N VAL A 477 -13.98 10.04 -6.36
CA VAL A 477 -14.16 11.46 -6.75
C VAL A 477 -14.44 11.69 -8.23
N ASN A 478 -14.21 10.71 -9.11
CA ASN A 478 -14.54 10.82 -10.52
C ASN A 478 -16.02 10.40 -10.74
N PRO A 479 -16.95 11.35 -10.97
CA PRO A 479 -18.37 11.03 -11.09
C PRO A 479 -18.73 10.19 -12.32
N GLN A 480 -17.85 10.13 -13.32
CA GLN A 480 -18.05 9.31 -14.52
C GLN A 480 -17.60 7.86 -14.34
N LEU A 481 -16.83 7.57 -13.28
CA LEU A 481 -16.37 6.23 -12.98
C LEU A 481 -17.27 5.61 -11.91
N PRO A 482 -18.01 4.53 -12.23
CA PRO A 482 -18.73 3.77 -11.22
C PRO A 482 -17.76 3.22 -10.20
N PHE A 483 -18.05 3.41 -8.92
CA PHE A 483 -17.32 2.83 -7.80
C PHE A 483 -18.21 1.83 -7.07
N ILE A 484 -17.77 0.58 -7.01
CA ILE A 484 -18.44 -0.49 -6.29
C ILE A 484 -17.81 -0.62 -4.92
N SER A 485 -18.52 -0.15 -3.90
CA SER A 485 -18.12 -0.27 -2.51
C SER A 485 -18.48 -1.65 -1.96
N VAL A 486 -17.46 -2.33 -1.44
CA VAL A 486 -17.61 -3.60 -0.71
C VAL A 486 -17.40 -3.41 0.80
N GLU A 487 -17.46 -2.17 1.29
CA GLU A 487 -17.44 -1.82 2.71
C GLU A 487 -18.47 -2.65 3.50
N ASP A 488 -18.08 -3.12 4.68
CA ASP A 488 -18.99 -3.84 5.55
C ASP A 488 -20.25 -3.01 5.86
N ALA A 489 -21.42 -3.66 5.78
CA ALA A 489 -22.70 -2.97 5.92
C ALA A 489 -22.93 -2.42 7.33
N GLU A 490 -22.42 -3.10 8.36
CA GLU A 490 -22.48 -2.63 9.75
C GLU A 490 -21.58 -1.42 9.94
N GLN A 491 -20.32 -1.51 9.49
CA GLN A 491 -19.37 -0.38 9.52
C GLN A 491 -19.95 0.87 8.84
N ARG A 492 -20.60 0.70 7.68
CA ARG A 492 -21.27 1.79 6.97
C ARG A 492 -22.43 2.38 7.77
N ARG A 493 -23.30 1.54 8.36
CA ARG A 493 -24.43 1.99 9.17
C ARG A 493 -23.98 2.78 10.39
N GLU A 494 -22.97 2.29 11.12
CA GLU A 494 -22.40 2.97 12.27
C GLU A 494 -21.85 4.35 11.90
N ARG A 495 -21.12 4.43 10.78
CA ARG A 495 -20.59 5.69 10.26
C ARG A 495 -21.71 6.67 9.89
N HIS A 496 -22.76 6.22 9.22
CA HIS A 496 -23.90 7.08 8.86
C HIS A 496 -24.72 7.53 10.08
N ALA A 497 -24.84 6.68 11.09
CA ALA A 497 -25.45 7.05 12.37
C ALA A 497 -24.65 8.14 13.07
N LEU A 498 -23.31 8.02 13.09
CA LEU A 498 -22.42 9.04 13.63
C LEU A 498 -22.50 10.37 12.86
N ILE A 499 -22.54 10.33 11.53
CA ILE A 499 -22.70 11.54 10.71
C ILE A 499 -24.03 12.22 11.05
N SER A 500 -25.12 11.45 11.14
CA SER A 500 -26.46 11.95 11.44
C SER A 500 -26.53 12.58 12.85
N SER A 501 -25.93 11.94 13.86
CA SER A 501 -25.92 12.48 15.23
C SER A 501 -25.14 13.80 15.33
N LEU A 502 -24.01 13.91 14.62
CA LEU A 502 -23.22 15.14 14.56
C LEU A 502 -23.95 16.28 13.83
N THR A 503 -24.80 15.97 12.84
CA THR A 503 -25.61 17.01 12.17
C THR A 503 -26.74 17.51 13.06
N CYS A 504 -27.43 16.64 13.80
CA CYS A 504 -28.53 17.05 14.69
C CYS A 504 -28.07 17.93 15.85
N SER A 505 -26.86 17.73 16.39
CA SER A 505 -26.33 18.56 17.48
C SER A 505 -25.95 19.99 17.06
N GLN A 506 -25.79 20.27 15.76
CA GLN A 506 -25.44 21.60 15.28
C GLN A 506 -26.63 22.57 15.18
N ASP A 507 -27.87 22.05 15.22
CA ASP A 507 -29.09 22.86 15.12
C ASP A 507 -29.60 23.39 16.46
N HIS A 508 -28.88 23.18 17.57
CA HIS A 508 -29.28 23.74 18.87
C HIS A 508 -28.92 25.25 18.97
N PRO A 509 -29.93 26.16 19.14
CA PRO A 509 -29.72 27.60 19.09
C PRO A 509 -28.86 28.19 20.22
N GLN A 510 -28.59 27.43 21.29
CA GLN A 510 -27.91 27.96 22.48
C GLN A 510 -26.38 28.07 22.36
N ASN A 511 -25.75 27.48 21.34
CA ASN A 511 -24.30 27.59 21.12
C ASN A 511 -23.88 28.75 20.19
N LYS A 512 -24.79 29.65 19.82
CA LYS A 512 -24.50 30.83 18.97
C LYS A 512 -23.69 31.96 19.63
N LYS A 513 -23.36 31.87 20.93
CA LYS A 513 -22.69 32.96 21.67
C LYS A 513 -21.17 32.89 21.76
N PHE A 514 -20.52 31.84 21.25
CA PHE A 514 -19.04 31.81 21.15
C PHE A 514 -18.61 31.67 19.68
N ASN A 515 -17.84 32.67 19.22
CA ASN A 515 -17.17 32.81 17.92
C ASN A 515 -17.99 33.46 16.79
N GLY A 516 -17.99 34.79 16.83
CA GLY A 516 -18.10 35.60 15.62
C GLY A 516 -16.96 35.28 14.64
N GLU A 517 -17.30 35.30 13.36
CA GLU A 517 -16.38 35.37 12.21
C GLU A 517 -15.30 34.27 12.11
N GLY A 518 -15.68 33.11 11.58
CA GLY A 518 -14.69 32.14 11.08
C GLY A 518 -15.20 30.74 10.68
N CYS A 519 -16.37 30.30 11.16
CA CYS A 519 -16.75 28.88 11.05
C CYS A 519 -17.54 28.46 9.79
N GLN A 520 -17.79 29.37 8.83
CA GLN A 520 -18.41 28.99 7.53
C GLN A 520 -17.46 28.17 6.63
N ALA A 521 -16.16 28.11 6.95
CA ALA A 521 -15.22 27.22 6.28
C ALA A 521 -15.42 25.73 6.63
N SER A 522 -16.24 25.34 7.61
CA SER A 522 -16.31 23.93 8.05
C SER A 522 -17.26 23.04 7.23
N SER A 523 -18.24 23.60 6.52
CA SER A 523 -19.21 22.82 5.74
C SER A 523 -18.69 22.37 4.36
N LYS A 524 -17.70 23.08 3.79
CA LYS A 524 -17.11 22.74 2.49
C LYS A 524 -15.95 21.73 2.55
N PHE A 525 -15.44 21.41 3.75
CA PHE A 525 -14.19 20.64 3.92
C PHE A 525 -14.38 19.19 4.38
N ARG A 526 -15.62 18.72 4.59
CA ARG A 526 -15.88 17.30 4.91
C ARG A 526 -15.97 16.41 3.66
N GLN A 527 -15.03 16.58 2.72
CA GLN A 527 -15.02 15.80 1.48
C GLN A 527 -14.35 14.43 1.66
N ARG A 528 -13.37 14.29 2.58
CA ARG A 528 -12.62 13.05 2.84
C ARG A 528 -12.56 12.73 4.34
N GLY A 529 -12.56 11.44 4.69
CA GLY A 529 -12.36 10.93 6.05
C GLY A 529 -13.58 10.20 6.62
N HIS A 530 -13.48 9.75 7.87
CA HIS A 530 -14.52 8.98 8.57
C HIS A 530 -15.89 9.69 8.69
N LEU A 531 -15.96 11.00 8.43
CA LEU A 531 -17.20 11.79 8.43
C LEU A 531 -17.69 12.14 7.03
N MET A 532 -17.14 11.53 5.99
CA MET A 532 -17.61 11.69 4.62
C MET A 532 -19.02 11.09 4.48
N ASP A 533 -19.97 11.92 4.05
CA ASP A 533 -21.34 11.51 3.73
C ASP A 533 -21.44 11.09 2.26
N ASP A 534 -21.15 9.82 2.02
CA ASP A 534 -21.16 9.19 0.70
C ASP A 534 -22.57 8.94 0.12
N ARG A 535 -23.65 9.15 0.91
CA ARG A 535 -25.03 9.06 0.41
C ARG A 535 -25.32 10.08 -0.70
N ARG A 536 -24.49 11.11 -0.79
CA ARG A 536 -24.60 12.18 -1.80
C ARG A 536 -23.87 11.85 -3.11
N MET A 537 -23.12 10.76 -3.16
CA MET A 537 -22.31 10.39 -4.32
C MET A 537 -23.03 9.38 -5.20
N LYS A 538 -23.55 9.86 -6.34
CA LYS A 538 -24.38 9.06 -7.26
C LYS A 538 -23.62 7.95 -7.98
N ASN A 539 -22.30 8.04 -8.04
CA ASN A 539 -21.44 7.05 -8.71
C ASN A 539 -20.97 5.93 -7.76
N ILE A 540 -21.37 5.94 -6.48
CA ILE A 540 -21.03 4.87 -5.53
C ILE A 540 -22.20 3.90 -5.41
N TYR A 541 -21.93 2.63 -5.71
CA TYR A 541 -22.87 1.51 -5.58
C TYR A 541 -22.39 0.58 -4.47
N TYR A 542 -23.26 0.19 -3.55
CA TYR A 542 -22.88 -0.62 -2.40
C TYR A 542 -23.30 -2.07 -2.60
N VAL A 543 -22.32 -2.97 -2.49
CA VAL A 543 -22.52 -4.42 -2.49
C VAL A 543 -22.26 -5.00 -1.10
N GLY A 544 -21.25 -4.48 -0.39
CA GLY A 544 -20.83 -4.94 0.94
C GLY A 544 -20.08 -6.27 0.95
N HIS A 545 -19.83 -6.84 2.14
CA HIS A 545 -19.20 -8.16 2.35
C HIS A 545 -17.78 -8.35 1.78
N GLN A 546 -16.99 -7.28 1.70
CA GLN A 546 -15.56 -7.34 1.37
C GLN A 546 -15.29 -8.18 0.10
N GLU A 547 -14.32 -9.11 0.12
CA GLU A 547 -13.99 -9.94 -1.05
C GLU A 547 -15.13 -10.85 -1.55
N HIS A 548 -16.08 -11.22 -0.69
CA HIS A 548 -17.27 -11.97 -1.13
C HIS A 548 -18.21 -11.10 -1.95
N GLY A 549 -18.33 -9.82 -1.56
CA GLY A 549 -18.98 -8.77 -2.34
C GLY A 549 -18.42 -8.65 -3.75
N THR A 550 -17.10 -8.52 -3.85
CA THR A 550 -16.41 -8.43 -5.13
C THR A 550 -16.65 -9.67 -5.99
N ALA A 551 -16.56 -10.87 -5.42
CA ALA A 551 -16.80 -12.12 -6.15
C ALA A 551 -18.26 -12.20 -6.67
N ALA A 552 -19.24 -11.85 -5.84
CA ALA A 552 -20.65 -11.82 -6.23
C ALA A 552 -20.92 -10.79 -7.34
N PHE A 553 -20.36 -9.59 -7.21
CA PHE A 553 -20.46 -8.52 -8.22
C PHE A 553 -19.85 -8.95 -9.56
N LEU A 554 -18.61 -9.44 -9.57
CA LEU A 554 -17.94 -9.86 -10.80
C LEU A 554 -18.65 -11.03 -11.46
N LYS A 555 -19.17 -11.98 -10.68
CA LYS A 555 -20.00 -13.07 -11.20
C LYS A 555 -21.25 -12.51 -11.88
N ALA A 556 -22.02 -11.66 -11.19
CA ALA A 556 -23.24 -11.07 -11.75
C ALA A 556 -22.95 -10.25 -13.02
N LEU A 557 -21.89 -9.44 -13.01
CA LEU A 557 -21.49 -8.63 -14.15
C LEU A 557 -21.16 -9.50 -15.37
N MET A 558 -20.32 -10.51 -15.20
CA MET A 558 -19.94 -11.41 -16.28
C MET A 558 -21.12 -12.25 -16.79
N ASP A 559 -22.07 -12.61 -15.93
CA ASP A 559 -23.27 -13.35 -16.32
C ASP A 559 -24.23 -12.45 -17.12
N ILE A 560 -24.43 -11.18 -16.73
CA ILE A 560 -25.23 -10.19 -17.51
C ILE A 560 -24.60 -9.93 -18.87
N LEU A 561 -23.27 -9.77 -18.90
CA LEU A 561 -22.51 -9.55 -20.12
C LEU A 561 -22.40 -10.82 -20.98
N LYS A 562 -22.83 -11.99 -20.49
CA LYS A 562 -22.71 -13.29 -21.16
C LYS A 562 -21.26 -13.66 -21.49
N VAL A 563 -20.33 -13.31 -20.60
CA VAL A 563 -18.93 -13.73 -20.72
C VAL A 563 -18.87 -15.25 -20.56
N PRO A 564 -18.11 -16.00 -21.36
CA PRO A 564 -17.94 -17.45 -21.17
C PRO A 564 -17.38 -17.80 -19.80
N GLN A 565 -17.76 -18.96 -19.27
CA GLN A 565 -17.13 -19.52 -18.06
C GLN A 565 -15.82 -20.23 -18.39
N ASP A 566 -15.77 -20.90 -19.54
CA ASP A 566 -14.60 -21.64 -19.98
C ASP A 566 -13.54 -20.72 -20.59
N LEU A 567 -12.28 -21.19 -20.55
CA LEU A 567 -11.19 -20.56 -21.28
C LEU A 567 -11.55 -20.52 -22.78
N PRO A 568 -11.34 -19.39 -23.47
CA PRO A 568 -11.74 -19.25 -24.85
C PRO A 568 -11.11 -20.35 -25.71
N SER A 569 -11.94 -21.20 -26.31
CA SER A 569 -11.50 -22.11 -27.37
C SER A 569 -11.09 -21.27 -28.58
N LYS A 570 -10.02 -21.68 -29.29
CA LYS A 570 -9.36 -20.91 -30.36
C LYS A 570 -10.26 -20.48 -31.55
N GLN A 571 -11.55 -20.78 -31.56
CA GLN A 571 -12.43 -20.65 -32.74
C GLN A 571 -13.65 -19.75 -32.55
N SER A 572 -13.85 -19.13 -31.39
CA SER A 572 -15.03 -18.28 -31.15
C SER A 572 -14.80 -16.83 -31.59
N LYS A 573 -15.60 -16.34 -32.55
CA LYS A 573 -15.68 -14.90 -32.88
C LYS A 573 -16.41 -14.17 -31.75
N TRP A 574 -15.67 -13.42 -30.95
CA TRP A 574 -16.24 -12.62 -29.87
C TRP A 574 -16.75 -11.26 -30.38
N VAL A 575 -17.98 -10.91 -30.04
CA VAL A 575 -18.51 -9.56 -30.27
C VAL A 575 -17.97 -8.63 -29.18
N ALA A 576 -17.45 -7.47 -29.57
CA ALA A 576 -17.02 -6.45 -28.63
C ALA A 576 -18.23 -5.86 -27.89
N ILE A 577 -18.15 -5.71 -26.58
CA ILE A 577 -19.23 -5.15 -25.78
C ILE A 577 -19.17 -3.61 -25.87
N ASP A 578 -20.32 -3.00 -26.12
CA ASP A 578 -20.48 -1.55 -26.15
C ASP A 578 -20.37 -0.92 -24.74
N SER A 579 -19.86 0.32 -24.66
CA SER A 579 -19.69 1.03 -23.39
C SER A 579 -21.00 1.31 -22.66
N THR A 580 -22.10 1.56 -23.39
CA THR A 580 -23.42 1.79 -22.77
C THR A 580 -23.99 0.50 -22.18
N VAL A 581 -23.80 -0.63 -22.88
CA VAL A 581 -24.17 -1.96 -22.39
C VAL A 581 -23.38 -2.30 -21.13
N PHE A 582 -22.06 -2.06 -21.16
CA PHE A 582 -21.20 -2.25 -19.99
C PHE A 582 -21.64 -1.42 -18.78
N SER A 583 -21.87 -0.12 -18.99
CA SER A 583 -22.29 0.79 -17.91
C SER A 583 -23.61 0.36 -17.26
N LYS A 584 -24.60 -0.05 -18.07
CA LYS A 584 -25.88 -0.58 -17.56
C LYS A 584 -25.67 -1.88 -16.79
N ALA A 585 -24.84 -2.79 -17.32
CA ALA A 585 -24.54 -4.07 -16.68
C ALA A 585 -23.84 -3.89 -15.32
N VAL A 586 -22.98 -2.87 -15.16
CA VAL A 586 -22.33 -2.56 -13.88
C VAL A 586 -23.36 -2.19 -12.81
N VAL A 587 -24.30 -1.31 -13.13
CA VAL A 587 -25.37 -0.92 -12.20
C VAL A 587 -26.22 -2.13 -11.83
N GLU A 588 -26.69 -2.88 -12.83
CA GLU A 588 -27.53 -4.05 -12.61
C GLU A 588 -26.80 -5.15 -11.81
N ALA A 589 -25.52 -5.39 -12.09
CA ALA A 589 -24.69 -6.34 -11.35
C ALA A 589 -24.55 -5.96 -9.88
N SER A 590 -24.39 -4.66 -9.57
CA SER A 590 -24.30 -4.18 -8.19
C SER A 590 -25.59 -4.49 -7.40
N VAL A 591 -26.75 -4.30 -8.02
CA VAL A 591 -28.06 -4.61 -7.43
C VAL A 591 -28.19 -6.11 -7.17
N ARG A 592 -27.92 -6.94 -8.19
CA ARG A 592 -28.01 -8.41 -8.09
C ARG A 592 -27.08 -8.97 -7.00
N ALA A 593 -25.86 -8.44 -6.92
CA ALA A 593 -24.88 -8.87 -5.92
C ALA A 593 -25.32 -8.49 -4.50
N SER A 594 -25.81 -7.26 -4.29
CA SER A 594 -26.32 -6.83 -2.97
C SER A 594 -27.48 -7.72 -2.51
N ILE A 595 -28.44 -8.03 -3.40
CA ILE A 595 -29.57 -8.89 -3.08
C ILE A 595 -29.10 -10.32 -2.74
N ALA A 596 -28.18 -10.87 -3.52
CA ALA A 596 -27.68 -12.23 -3.33
C ALA A 596 -26.95 -12.43 -1.98
N LEU A 597 -26.39 -11.35 -1.43
CA LEU A 597 -25.68 -11.37 -0.15
C LEU A 597 -26.58 -11.02 1.05
N GLY A 598 -27.90 -10.97 0.85
CA GLY A 598 -28.86 -10.73 1.93
C GLY A 598 -28.84 -9.30 2.48
N ASN A 599 -28.22 -8.35 1.76
CA ASN A 599 -28.32 -6.93 2.10
C ASN A 599 -29.70 -6.45 1.65
N ALA A 600 -30.69 -6.56 2.53
CA ALA A 600 -32.00 -5.94 2.34
C ALA A 600 -31.76 -4.44 2.09
N SER A 601 -32.05 -4.00 0.86
CA SER A 601 -31.76 -2.65 0.39
C SER A 601 -32.50 -1.62 1.25
N SER A 602 -31.81 -0.99 2.19
CA SER A 602 -32.37 0.11 2.97
C SER A 602 -32.25 1.46 2.23
N HIS A 603 -31.67 1.50 1.03
CA HIS A 603 -31.27 2.74 0.34
C HIS A 603 -31.27 2.67 -1.21
N MET A 604 -32.14 1.88 -1.83
CA MET A 604 -32.49 2.12 -3.24
C MET A 604 -33.66 3.07 -3.36
#